data_AF-A0A1V4Z1W9-F1
#
_entry.id   AF-A0A1V4Z1W9-F1
#
_cell.length_a   1.000
_cell.length_b   1.000
_cell.length_c   1.000
_cell.angle_alpha   90.00
_cell.angle_beta   90.00
_cell.angle_gamma   90.00
#
_symmetry.space_group_name_H-M   'P 1'
#
loop_
_entity.id
_entity.type
_entity.pdbx_description
1 polymer ?
#
loop_
_entity_poly.entity_id
_entity_poly.type
_entity_poly.pdbx_seq_one_letter_code
_entity_poly.pdbx_strand_id
1 'polypeptide(L)' 'MFDCCRKGFAADFLRPAYGDGANDEYWRPQPEEIVRICRSLSRRILLRCDYMADEFCVYVYKDDTADERNVFAQYRE' A
#
# COMPACT_ATOMS: atom_id res chain seq x y z
N MET A 1 2.10 -10.05 11.78
CA MET A 1 1.63 -8.64 11.81
C MET A 1 0.27 -8.50 11.15
N PHE A 2 0.13 -8.90 9.87
CA PHE A 2 -1.16 -8.85 9.15
C PHE A 2 -2.27 -9.70 9.80
N ASP A 3 -1.93 -10.91 10.30
CA ASP A 3 -2.90 -11.78 10.97
C ASP A 3 -3.49 -11.17 12.24
N CYS A 4 -2.73 -10.32 12.92
CA CYS A 4 -3.15 -9.60 14.13
C CYS A 4 -4.06 -8.41 13.82
N CYS A 5 -4.14 -7.97 12.56
CA CYS A 5 -5.00 -6.87 12.15
C CYS A 5 -6.46 -7.31 12.10
N ARG A 6 -7.38 -6.44 12.55
CA ARG A 6 -8.83 -6.65 12.42
C ARG A 6 -9.34 -6.34 11.01
N LYS A 7 -8.86 -5.24 10.41
CA LYS A 7 -9.31 -4.75 9.10
C LYS A 7 -8.21 -4.75 8.04
N GLY A 8 -6.97 -4.58 8.46
CA GLY A 8 -5.84 -4.34 7.56
C GLY A 8 -4.81 -3.45 8.24
N PHE A 9 -3.86 -2.95 7.46
CA PHE A 9 -2.90 -1.93 7.89
C PHE A 9 -2.72 -0.86 6.83
N ALA A 10 -2.17 0.27 7.24
CA ALA A 10 -1.65 1.30 6.37
C ALA A 10 -0.16 1.45 6.67
N ALA A 11 0.66 1.60 5.64
CA ALA A 11 2.08 1.87 5.76
C ALA A 11 2.44 3.01 4.83
N ASP A 12 3.09 4.03 5.38
CA ASP A 12 3.46 5.24 4.68
C ASP A 12 4.97 5.27 4.44
N PHE A 13 5.36 5.75 3.26
CA PHE A 13 6.73 5.69 2.76
C PHE A 13 7.10 6.99 2.06
N LEU A 14 8.35 7.41 2.25
CA LEU A 14 8.92 8.50 1.48
C LEU A 14 9.16 8.04 0.02
N ARG A 15 8.76 8.88 -0.94
CA ARG A 15 9.04 8.67 -2.36
C ARG A 15 10.53 8.89 -2.64
N PRO A 16 11.09 8.15 -3.62
CA PRO A 16 12.44 8.40 -4.12
C PRO A 16 12.61 9.88 -4.48
N ALA A 17 13.67 10.50 -3.96
CA ALA A 17 13.99 11.89 -4.30
C ALA A 17 14.42 11.98 -5.77
N TYR A 18 13.85 12.94 -6.51
CA TYR A 18 14.31 13.25 -7.85
C TYR A 18 15.53 14.17 -7.76
N GLY A 19 16.72 13.64 -8.04
CA GLY A 19 17.94 14.45 -8.22
C GLY A 19 18.96 14.42 -7.09
N ASP A 20 18.63 13.84 -5.93
CA ASP A 20 19.58 13.71 -4.82
C ASP A 20 20.36 12.40 -4.93
N GLY A 21 21.45 12.48 -5.69
CA GLY A 21 22.47 11.44 -5.73
C GLY A 21 23.10 11.22 -4.35
N ALA A 22 23.14 9.96 -3.94
CA ALA A 22 24.08 9.37 -2.98
C ALA A 22 24.04 9.79 -1.49
N ASN A 23 23.27 10.81 -1.06
CA ASN A 23 23.24 11.28 0.34
C ASN A 23 21.88 11.15 1.06
N ASP A 24 21.02 10.25 0.60
CA ASP A 24 19.74 10.01 1.28
C ASP A 24 19.94 9.07 2.48
N GLU A 25 19.77 9.58 3.70
CA GLU A 25 19.84 8.79 4.94
C GLU A 25 18.58 7.92 5.14
N TYR A 26 17.52 8.18 4.37
CA TYR A 26 16.24 7.48 4.51
C TYR A 26 16.11 6.35 3.50
N TRP A 27 15.41 5.29 3.92
CA TRP A 27 14.99 4.25 3.00
C TRP A 27 13.76 4.73 2.21
N ARG A 28 13.93 4.88 0.89
CA ARG A 28 12.90 5.41 -0.03
C ARG A 28 12.56 4.40 -1.12
N PRO A 29 11.74 3.40 -0.82
CA PRO A 29 11.41 2.36 -1.78
C PRO A 29 10.58 2.90 -2.94
N GLN A 30 10.68 2.26 -4.10
CA GLN A 30 9.77 2.55 -5.20
C GLN A 30 8.35 2.04 -4.83
N PRO A 31 7.27 2.79 -5.12
CA PRO A 31 5.91 2.34 -4.83
C PRO A 31 5.58 0.96 -5.39
N GLU A 32 6.12 0.62 -6.56
CA GLU A 32 5.92 -0.67 -7.23
C GLU A 32 6.50 -1.84 -6.43
N GLU A 33 7.62 -1.64 -5.74
CA GLU A 33 8.25 -2.66 -4.90
C GLU A 33 7.38 -2.95 -3.68
N ILE A 34 6.92 -1.89 -3.02
CA ILE A 34 6.03 -2.00 -1.86
C ILE A 34 4.70 -2.63 -2.26
N VAL A 35 4.10 -2.18 -3.36
CA VAL A 35 2.85 -2.75 -3.89
C VAL A 35 3.00 -4.23 -4.18
N ARG A 36 4.13 -4.66 -4.77
CA ARG A 36 4.39 -6.09 -5.05
C ARG A 36 4.46 -6.92 -3.77
N ILE A 37 5.11 -6.40 -2.73
CA ILE A 37 5.15 -7.06 -1.41
C ILE A 37 3.74 -7.14 -0.83
N CYS A 38 3.00 -6.03 -0.80
CA CYS A 38 1.65 -5.97 -0.26
C CYS A 38 0.66 -6.89 -1.01
N ARG A 39 0.84 -7.09 -2.32
CA ARG A 39 0.04 -8.02 -3.13
C ARG A 39 0.20 -9.48 -2.72
N SER A 40 1.30 -9.85 -2.07
CA SER A 40 1.45 -11.20 -1.49
C SER A 40 0.57 -11.43 -0.26
N LEU A 41 0.06 -10.36 0.36
CA LEU A 41 -0.78 -10.41 1.55
C LEU A 41 -2.27 -10.29 1.22
N SER A 42 -2.63 -9.50 0.20
CA SER A 42 -4.02 -9.23 -0.16
C SER A 42 -4.16 -8.76 -1.60
N ARG A 43 -5.25 -9.17 -2.27
CA ARG A 43 -5.66 -8.63 -3.57
C ARG A 43 -6.32 -7.26 -3.44
N ARG A 44 -6.68 -6.86 -2.22
CA ARG A 44 -7.32 -5.59 -1.94
C ARG A 44 -6.32 -4.64 -1.31
N ILE A 45 -5.76 -3.82 -2.17
CA ILE A 45 -4.81 -2.78 -1.81
C ILE A 45 -5.22 -1.44 -2.42
N LEU A 46 -4.88 -0.35 -1.75
CA LEU A 46 -5.00 1.00 -2.27
C LEU A 46 -3.66 1.71 -2.08
N LEU A 47 -3.11 2.24 -3.16
CA LEU A 47 -1.97 3.15 -3.14
C LEU A 47 -2.51 4.57 -3.25
N ARG A 48 -2.09 5.46 -2.36
CA ARG A 48 -2.50 6.86 -2.35
C ARG A 48 -1.31 7.76 -2.02
N CYS A 49 -1.25 8.93 -2.64
CA CYS A 49 -0.30 9.97 -2.25
C CYS A 49 -1.02 10.87 -1.22
N ASP A 50 -0.72 10.65 0.06
CA ASP A 50 -1.46 11.26 1.16
C ASP A 50 -0.95 12.68 1.47
N TYR A 51 0.34 12.93 1.22
CA TYR A 51 0.95 14.24 1.38
C TYR A 51 1.93 14.59 0.25
N MET A 52 1.63 15.68 -0.45
CA MET A 52 2.49 16.27 -1.48
C MET A 52 3.06 15.23 -2.48
N ALA A 53 4.14 15.61 -3.16
CA ALA A 53 4.84 14.76 -4.12
C ALA A 53 5.99 13.99 -3.45
N ASP A 54 5.94 13.77 -2.14
CA ASP A 54 7.11 13.28 -1.40
C ASP A 54 6.85 12.02 -0.59
N GLU A 55 5.59 11.61 -0.40
CA GLU A 55 5.23 10.35 0.24
C GLU A 55 4.16 9.57 -0.54
N PHE A 56 4.01 8.30 -0.17
CA PHE A 56 2.91 7.46 -0.58
C PHE A 56 2.54 6.48 0.53
N CYS A 57 1.24 6.27 0.68
CA CYS A 57 0.68 5.33 1.64
C CYS A 57 0.05 4.14 0.91
N VAL A 58 0.35 2.94 1.39
CA VAL A 58 -0.30 1.71 0.95
C VAL A 58 -1.22 1.21 2.05
N TYR A 59 -2.50 1.11 1.72
CA TYR A 59 -3.52 0.48 2.53
C TYR A 59 -3.68 -0.97 2.07
N VAL A 60 -3.52 -1.92 2.98
CA VAL A 60 -3.69 -3.35 2.72
C VAL A 60 -4.86 -3.86 3.56
N TYR A 61 -5.92 -4.30 2.90
CA TYR A 61 -7.14 -4.76 3.56
C TYR A 61 -7.11 -6.27 3.75
N LYS A 62 -7.51 -6.72 4.94
CA LYS A 62 -7.51 -8.14 5.32
C LYS A 62 -8.57 -8.96 4.60
N ASP A 63 -9.78 -8.41 4.48
CA ASP A 63 -10.83 -9.02 3.67
C ASP A 63 -10.71 -8.56 2.22
N ASP A 64 -10.22 -9.48 1.39
CA ASP A 64 -10.07 -9.32 -0.06
C ASP A 64 -11.07 -10.15 -0.86
N THR A 65 -12.10 -10.69 -0.19
CA THR A 65 -13.13 -11.50 -0.81
C THR A 65 -13.93 -10.64 -1.78
N ALA A 66 -13.95 -11.04 -3.04
CA ALA A 66 -14.67 -10.37 -4.11
C ALA A 66 -15.49 -11.39 -4.92
N ASP A 67 -16.60 -10.91 -5.49
CA ASP A 67 -17.43 -11.70 -6.41
C ASP A 67 -16.84 -11.74 -7.83
N GLU A 68 -17.55 -12.38 -8.78
CA GLU A 68 -17.11 -12.43 -10.17
C GLU A 68 -17.03 -11.06 -10.88
N ARG A 69 -17.58 -10.00 -10.27
CA ARG A 69 -17.56 -8.62 -10.77
C ARG A 69 -16.48 -7.78 -10.10
N ASN A 70 -15.63 -8.39 -9.25
CA ASN A 70 -14.63 -7.72 -8.43
C ASN A 70 -15.21 -6.74 -7.39
N VAL A 71 -16.46 -6.96 -6.94
CA VAL A 71 -17.06 -6.19 -5.84
C VAL A 71 -16.69 -6.87 -4.52
N PHE A 72 -16.07 -6.12 -3.61
CA PHE A 72 -15.71 -6.66 -2.29
C PHE A 72 -16.95 -6.94 -1.44
N ALA A 73 -16.93 -8.05 -0.70
CA ALA A 73 -18.08 -8.57 0.05
C ALA A 73 -18.77 -7.53 0.95
N GLN A 74 -18.00 -6.65 1.58
CA GLN A 74 -18.49 -5.59 2.45
C GLN A 74 -19.29 -4.47 1.77
N TYR A 75 -19.30 -4.40 0.43
CA TYR A 75 -20.06 -3.41 -0.35
C TYR A 75 -21.23 -4.04 -1.09
N ARG A 76 -21.58 -5.28 -0.77
CA ARG A 76 -22.80 -5.92 -1.26
C ARG A 76 -23.97 -5.42 -0.42
N GLU A 77 -24.97 -4.87 -1.09
CA GLU A 77 -26.32 -4.62 -0.53
C GLU A 77 -27.12 -5.92 -0.46
#